data_AF-J7R820-F1
#
_entry.id   AF-J7R820-F1
#
_cell.length_a   1.000
_cell.length_b   1.000
_cell.length_c   1.000
_cell.angle_alpha   90.00
_cell.angle_beta   90.00
_cell.angle_gamma   90.00
#
_symmetry.space_group_name_H-M   'P 1'
#
loop_
_entity.id
_entity.type
_entity.pdbx_description
1 polymer ?
#
loop_
_entity_poly.entity_id
_entity_poly.type
_entity_poly.pdbx_seq_one_letter_code
_entity_poly.pdbx_strand_id
1 'polypeptide(L)'
;MESILDVKVIVSLAAVFITCCVLLLLRRNQHAAHSVSRGGKLANAKGLKSQKSIVVAGPSHSGKTTLFTRLTTESFRSCVLSQEPSIKHDYLPGHTNLLEFPGHVKLRYKLFDFLKGNKNVKGVVYVVDSTVDLKELTNTAEFLVDVLNVTENSNPAIDVLIACNKFDFFTARPPAKIKQAIEREIGHIITRKKKSLNEVKKNGNSEDVDGGDSDDEEDSLPLFSQVQYSGSFNFEQLEGTVEFISGSAMKNKVDGWCDWMSELS
;
A
#
# COMPACT_ATOMS: atom_id res chain seq x y z
N MET A 1 49.01 19.82 44.96
CA MET A 1 48.92 19.31 43.55
C MET A 1 47.73 18.37 43.39
N GLU A 2 47.38 17.58 44.41
CA GLU A 2 46.20 16.69 44.43
C GLU A 2 44.85 17.42 44.28
N SER A 3 44.66 18.59 44.93
CA SER A 3 43.39 19.34 44.85
C SER A 3 43.02 19.87 43.46
N ILE A 4 44.01 20.11 42.59
CA ILE A 4 43.78 20.58 41.21
C ILE A 4 43.36 19.40 40.32
N LEU A 5 43.83 18.19 40.63
CA LEU A 5 43.49 16.98 39.89
C LEU A 5 42.02 16.61 40.12
N ASP A 6 41.55 16.68 41.37
CA ASP A 6 40.15 16.40 41.72
C ASP A 6 39.17 17.36 41.05
N VAL A 7 39.48 18.66 41.01
CA VAL A 7 38.62 19.65 40.35
C VAL A 7 38.52 19.38 38.84
N LYS A 8 39.61 19.00 38.18
CA LYS A 8 39.60 18.65 36.75
C LYS A 8 38.79 17.39 36.46
N VAL A 9 38.85 16.39 37.34
CA VAL A 9 38.05 15.16 37.23
C VAL A 9 36.56 15.46 37.40
N ILE A 10 36.18 16.29 38.38
CA ILE A 10 34.78 16.68 38.62
C ILE A 10 34.22 17.47 37.43
N VAL A 11 34.98 18.42 36.88
CA VAL A 11 34.55 19.20 35.70
C VAL A 11 34.38 18.30 34.47
N SER A 12 35.26 17.31 34.30
CA SER A 12 35.17 16.37 33.16
C SER A 12 33.95 15.45 33.28
N LEU A 13 33.66 14.94 34.47
CA LEU A 13 32.45 14.15 34.74
C LEU A 13 31.17 14.95 34.54
N ALA A 14 31.15 16.21 34.98
CA ALA A 14 30.02 17.11 34.76
C ALA A 14 29.79 17.38 33.26
N ALA A 15 30.86 17.60 32.48
CA ALA A 15 30.76 17.80 31.04
C ALA A 15 30.18 16.56 30.34
N VAL A 16 30.65 15.36 30.66
CA VAL A 16 30.12 14.10 30.10
C VAL A 16 28.64 13.91 30.45
N PHE A 17 28.25 14.22 31.68
CA PHE A 17 26.86 14.11 32.13
C PHE A 17 25.95 15.10 31.38
N ILE A 18 26.39 16.36 31.22
CA ILE A 18 25.66 17.38 30.45
C ILE A 18 25.51 16.95 29.00
N THR A 19 26.59 16.48 28.35
CA THR A 19 26.53 15.99 26.96
C THR A 19 25.57 14.81 26.84
N CYS A 20 25.60 13.87 27.78
CA CYS A 20 24.69 12.73 27.81
C CYS A 20 23.22 13.16 28.00
N CYS A 21 22.95 14.09 28.93
CA CYS A 21 21.61 14.64 29.14
C CYS A 21 21.09 15.38 27.91
N VAL A 22 21.92 16.19 27.24
CA VAL A 22 21.54 16.89 26.01
C VAL A 22 21.19 15.88 24.91
N LEU A 23 22.00 14.82 24.73
CA LEU A 23 21.71 13.76 23.76
C LEU A 23 20.40 13.03 24.08
N LEU A 24 20.10 12.77 25.35
CA LEU A 24 18.85 12.12 25.77
C LEU A 24 17.64 13.05 25.56
N LEU A 25 17.77 14.35 25.79
CA LEU A 25 16.70 15.32 25.54
C LEU A 25 16.42 15.50 24.04
N LEU A 26 17.48 15.55 23.21
CA LEU A 26 17.33 15.59 21.76
C LEU A 26 16.67 14.31 21.23
N ARG A 27 17.07 13.13 21.71
CA ARG A 27 16.40 11.86 21.37
C ARG A 27 14.94 11.82 21.82
N ARG A 28 14.63 12.35 23.01
CA ARG A 28 13.24 12.39 23.52
C ARG A 28 12.34 13.28 22.66
N ASN A 29 12.85 14.42 22.19
CA ASN A 29 12.11 15.30 21.29
C ASN A 29 11.92 14.68 19.90
N GLN A 30 12.90 13.90 19.40
CA GLN A 30 12.74 13.14 18.16
C GLN A 30 11.66 12.04 18.29
N HIS A 31 11.58 11.34 19.42
CA HIS A 31 10.52 10.34 19.65
C HIS A 31 9.13 10.96 19.81
N ALA A 32 9.00 12.18 20.36
CA ALA A 32 7.71 12.87 20.47
C ALA A 32 7.13 13.29 19.10
N ALA A 33 7.99 13.54 18.11
CA ALA A 33 7.56 13.83 16.73
C ALA A 33 7.04 12.59 15.98
N HIS A 34 7.34 11.38 16.45
CA HIS A 34 6.90 10.14 15.81
C HIS A 34 5.69 9.49 16.50
N SER A 35 4.60 10.22 16.72
CA SER A 35 3.35 9.57 17.13
C SER A 35 2.82 8.68 15.99
N VAL A 36 2.45 7.43 16.32
CA VAL A 36 1.72 6.51 15.45
C VAL A 36 0.35 6.36 16.06
N SER A 37 -0.69 6.84 15.39
CA SER A 37 -2.06 6.72 15.89
C SER A 37 -2.67 5.41 15.39
N ARG A 38 -2.82 4.43 16.28
CA ARG A 38 -3.60 3.22 16.01
C ARG A 38 -5.03 3.45 16.50
N GLY A 39 -5.99 3.42 15.58
CA GLY A 39 -7.42 3.44 15.93
C GLY A 39 -8.10 4.81 15.99
N GLY A 40 -7.56 5.84 15.33
CA GLY A 40 -8.31 7.07 15.11
C GLY A 40 -9.49 6.80 14.18
N LYS A 41 -10.73 7.12 14.61
CA LYS A 41 -11.86 7.20 13.68
C LYS A 41 -11.41 8.01 12.46
N LEU A 42 -11.71 7.53 11.26
CA LEU A 42 -11.63 8.30 10.00
C LEU A 42 -12.59 9.53 10.02
N ALA A 43 -13.05 9.97 11.18
CA ALA A 43 -13.92 11.13 11.40
C ALA A 43 -13.16 12.46 11.36
N ASN A 44 -11.82 12.44 11.46
CA ASN A 44 -10.98 13.61 11.12
C ASN A 44 -10.61 13.63 9.61
N ALA A 45 -11.43 13.00 8.77
CA ALA A 45 -11.25 12.84 7.33
C ALA A 45 -11.05 14.15 6.55
N LYS A 46 -11.54 15.29 7.04
CA LYS A 46 -11.35 16.57 6.34
C LYS A 46 -9.87 16.96 6.22
N GLY A 47 -9.05 16.67 7.22
CA GLY A 47 -7.61 16.94 7.18
C GLY A 47 -6.87 15.96 6.26
N LEU A 48 -7.16 14.66 6.37
CA LEU A 48 -6.49 13.63 5.57
C LEU A 48 -6.82 13.70 4.07
N LYS A 49 -8.03 14.12 3.70
CA LYS A 49 -8.43 14.28 2.28
C LYS A 49 -7.66 15.41 1.57
N SER A 50 -7.14 16.38 2.32
CA SER A 50 -6.38 17.50 1.77
C SER A 50 -4.87 17.23 1.70
N GLN A 51 -4.38 16.19 2.38
CA GLN A 51 -2.95 15.91 2.50
C GLN A 51 -2.52 14.80 1.54
N LYS A 52 -1.26 14.88 1.08
CA LYS A 52 -0.64 13.82 0.30
C LYS A 52 -0.65 12.51 1.10
N SER A 53 -0.90 11.40 0.44
CA SER A 53 -0.90 10.10 1.11
C SER A 53 -0.38 8.95 0.26
N ILE A 54 0.31 8.02 0.92
CA ILE A 54 0.70 6.72 0.36
C ILE A 54 -0.07 5.64 1.12
N VAL A 55 -0.64 4.70 0.38
CA VAL A 55 -1.55 3.69 0.93
C VAL A 55 -0.91 2.30 0.86
N VAL A 56 -0.91 1.58 1.97
CA VAL A 56 -0.50 0.18 2.08
C VAL A 56 -1.73 -0.70 2.08
N ALA A 57 -1.87 -1.52 1.04
CA ALA A 57 -3.01 -2.41 0.78
C ALA A 57 -2.55 -3.83 0.40
N GLY A 58 -3.49 -4.75 0.15
CA GLY A 58 -3.21 -6.14 -0.22
C GLY A 58 -3.87 -7.21 0.67
N PRO A 59 -3.77 -8.50 0.30
CA PRO A 59 -4.50 -9.59 0.94
C PRO A 59 -4.13 -9.79 2.42
N SER A 60 -5.01 -10.41 3.20
CA SER A 60 -4.67 -10.82 4.57
C SER A 60 -3.42 -11.70 4.60
N HIS A 61 -2.62 -11.59 5.66
CA HIS A 61 -1.37 -12.35 5.86
C HIS A 61 -0.22 -12.03 4.89
N SER A 62 -0.37 -11.08 3.96
CA SER A 62 0.74 -10.63 3.09
C SER A 62 1.85 -9.87 3.83
N GLY A 63 1.56 -9.39 5.06
CA GLY A 63 2.53 -8.68 5.91
C GLY A 63 2.42 -7.16 5.90
N LYS A 64 1.29 -6.59 5.43
CA LYS A 64 0.99 -5.15 5.47
C LYS A 64 1.26 -4.51 6.83
N THR A 65 0.70 -5.08 7.90
CA THR A 65 0.84 -4.54 9.26
C THR A 65 2.29 -4.63 9.75
N THR A 66 3.02 -5.67 9.35
CA THR A 66 4.45 -5.81 9.64
C THR A 66 5.27 -4.75 8.90
N LEU A 67 4.97 -4.54 7.61
CA LEU A 67 5.59 -3.47 6.81
C LEU A 67 5.30 -2.10 7.42
N PHE A 68 4.03 -1.77 7.66
CA PHE A 68 3.64 -0.50 8.27
C PHE A 68 4.32 -0.29 9.63
N THR A 69 4.33 -1.30 10.50
CA THR A 69 5.01 -1.20 11.79
C THR A 69 6.52 -0.99 11.61
N ARG A 70 7.15 -1.67 10.64
CA ARG A 70 8.57 -1.52 10.33
C ARG A 70 8.91 -0.12 9.82
N LEU A 71 8.08 0.46 8.96
CA LEU A 71 8.30 1.80 8.41
C LEU A 71 8.06 2.90 9.45
N THR A 72 7.16 2.65 10.41
CA THR A 72 6.71 3.69 11.35
C THR A 72 7.37 3.61 12.72
N THR A 73 7.98 2.48 13.07
CA THR A 73 8.61 2.23 14.37
C THR A 73 9.94 1.52 14.20
N GLU A 74 10.89 1.83 15.09
CA GLU A 74 12.24 1.22 15.06
C GLU A 74 12.27 -0.24 15.58
N SER A 75 11.16 -0.81 16.05
CA SER A 75 11.12 -2.15 16.64
C SER A 75 10.02 -3.06 16.07
N PHE A 76 10.37 -4.33 15.84
CA PHE A 76 9.41 -5.35 15.42
C PHE A 76 8.45 -5.70 16.57
N ARG A 77 7.14 -5.71 16.29
CA ARG A 77 6.10 -6.14 17.24
C ARG A 77 5.23 -7.23 16.61
N SER A 78 4.82 -8.21 17.43
CA SER A 78 3.81 -9.20 17.02
C SER A 78 2.56 -8.49 16.49
N CYS A 79 2.09 -8.86 15.31
CA CYS A 79 1.00 -8.18 14.61
C CYS A 79 -0.32 -8.96 14.79
N VAL A 80 -1.37 -8.27 15.23
CA VAL A 80 -2.76 -8.75 15.24
C VAL A 80 -3.47 -8.23 13.99
N LEU A 81 -4.48 -8.94 13.49
CA LEU A 81 -5.28 -8.53 12.33
C LEU A 81 -5.83 -7.10 12.50
N SER A 82 -5.47 -6.18 11.59
CA SER A 82 -5.99 -4.80 11.58
C SER A 82 -7.49 -4.79 11.30
N GLN A 83 -8.28 -4.18 12.19
CA GLN A 83 -9.73 -3.96 12.02
C GLN A 83 -10.06 -2.53 11.55
N GLU A 84 -9.16 -1.59 11.86
CA GLU A 84 -9.23 -0.18 11.47
C GLU A 84 -7.98 0.23 10.68
N PRO A 85 -8.07 1.25 9.80
CA PRO A 85 -6.89 1.79 9.14
C PRO A 85 -5.89 2.36 10.15
N SER A 86 -4.60 2.09 9.94
CA SER A 86 -3.51 2.67 10.74
C SER A 86 -2.92 3.87 10.00
N ILE A 87 -2.64 4.98 10.70
CA ILE A 87 -2.14 6.21 10.07
C ILE A 87 -0.84 6.66 10.73
N LYS A 88 0.15 6.95 9.90
CA LYS A 88 1.35 7.69 10.26
C LYS A 88 1.33 9.04 9.57
N HIS A 89 1.26 10.09 10.37
CA HIS A 89 1.35 11.47 9.87
C HIS A 89 2.79 11.84 9.55
N ASP A 90 2.97 12.71 8.55
CA ASP A 90 4.25 13.29 8.14
C ASP A 90 5.35 12.22 7.99
N TYR A 91 5.04 11.14 7.27
CA TYR A 91 5.95 10.01 7.08
C TYR A 91 7.12 10.38 6.17
N LEU A 92 6.84 11.06 5.04
CA LEU A 92 7.86 11.57 4.12
C LEU A 92 7.89 13.11 4.16
N PRO A 93 8.99 13.73 3.69
CA PRO A 93 9.03 15.16 3.43
C PRO A 93 7.81 15.63 2.62
N GLY A 94 7.36 16.87 2.86
CA GLY A 94 6.19 17.41 2.17
C GLY A 94 4.83 17.02 2.75
N HIS A 95 4.78 16.63 4.03
CA HIS A 95 3.55 16.30 4.76
C HIS A 95 2.76 15.10 4.18
N THR A 96 3.49 14.11 3.66
CA THR A 96 2.88 12.91 3.10
C THR A 96 2.61 11.90 4.20
N ASN A 97 1.34 11.54 4.37
CA ASN A 97 0.89 10.54 5.33
C ASN A 97 1.06 9.12 4.77
N LEU A 98 1.39 8.16 5.64
CA LEU A 98 1.36 6.72 5.30
C LEU A 98 0.15 6.08 5.98
N LEU A 99 -0.67 5.37 5.21
CA LEU A 99 -1.87 4.68 5.71
C LEU A 99 -1.78 3.19 5.44
N GLU A 100 -2.18 2.35 6.41
CA GLU A 100 -2.36 0.91 6.21
C GLU A 100 -3.83 0.54 6.34
N PHE A 101 -4.35 -0.22 5.37
CA PHE A 101 -5.74 -0.69 5.39
C PHE A 101 -5.83 -2.21 5.63
N PRO A 102 -6.89 -2.66 6.34
CA PRO A 102 -7.19 -4.09 6.50
C PRO A 102 -7.33 -4.85 5.18
N GLY A 103 -6.77 -6.05 5.11
CA GLY A 103 -6.85 -6.91 3.91
C GLY A 103 -8.06 -7.86 3.87
N HIS A 104 -8.79 -7.99 4.98
CA HIS A 104 -9.92 -8.90 5.10
C HIS A 104 -11.07 -8.42 4.20
N VAL A 105 -11.69 -9.34 3.46
CA VAL A 105 -12.70 -9.03 2.42
C VAL A 105 -13.78 -8.06 2.91
N LYS A 106 -14.33 -8.31 4.10
CA LYS A 106 -15.38 -7.47 4.73
C LYS A 106 -14.95 -6.03 5.07
N LEU A 107 -13.65 -5.73 5.10
CA LEU A 107 -13.12 -4.42 5.49
C LEU A 107 -12.49 -3.64 4.33
N ARG A 108 -12.42 -4.25 3.13
CA ARG A 108 -11.83 -3.61 1.94
C ARG A 108 -12.59 -2.38 1.48
N TYR A 109 -13.89 -2.27 1.79
CA TYR A 109 -14.68 -1.07 1.48
C TYR A 109 -14.04 0.21 2.04
N LYS A 110 -13.41 0.15 3.23
CA LYS A 110 -12.71 1.29 3.84
C LYS A 110 -11.57 1.82 2.96
N LEU A 111 -10.85 0.93 2.28
CA LEU A 111 -9.79 1.30 1.34
C LEU A 111 -10.39 2.01 0.13
N PHE A 112 -11.42 1.43 -0.48
CA PHE A 112 -12.03 1.98 -1.69
C PHE A 112 -12.73 3.31 -1.44
N ASP A 113 -13.43 3.45 -0.30
CA ASP A 113 -14.03 4.72 0.13
C ASP A 113 -12.97 5.81 0.30
N PHE A 114 -11.78 5.44 0.80
CA PHE A 114 -10.66 6.37 0.94
C PHE A 114 -10.07 6.75 -0.41
N LEU A 115 -9.75 5.78 -1.28
CA LEU A 115 -9.17 6.03 -2.59
C LEU A 115 -10.09 6.90 -3.47
N LYS A 116 -11.38 6.54 -3.56
CA LYS A 116 -12.37 7.31 -4.34
C LYS A 116 -12.64 8.70 -3.74
N GLY A 117 -12.53 8.81 -2.40
CA GLY A 117 -12.80 10.04 -1.67
C GLY A 117 -11.62 11.00 -1.53
N ASN A 118 -10.42 10.65 -2.01
CA ASN A 118 -9.19 11.40 -1.80
C ASN A 118 -8.34 11.52 -3.07
N LYS A 119 -8.29 12.73 -3.64
CA LYS A 119 -7.52 13.04 -4.86
C LYS A 119 -6.02 13.21 -4.62
N ASN A 120 -5.58 13.22 -3.36
CA ASN A 120 -4.18 13.46 -2.98
C ASN A 120 -3.41 12.17 -2.67
N VAL A 121 -3.94 11.00 -3.06
CA VAL A 121 -3.20 9.74 -2.99
C VAL A 121 -2.11 9.77 -4.05
N LYS A 122 -0.86 9.56 -3.63
CA LYS A 122 0.33 9.61 -4.47
C LYS A 122 0.78 8.24 -4.97
N GLY A 123 0.47 7.20 -4.22
CA GLY A 123 0.77 5.83 -4.63
C GLY A 123 0.12 4.79 -3.74
N VAL A 124 -0.01 3.58 -4.27
CA VAL A 124 -0.49 2.41 -3.54
C VAL A 124 0.60 1.35 -3.47
N VAL A 125 1.04 1.02 -2.26
CA VAL A 125 1.89 -0.15 -1.98
C VAL A 125 0.99 -1.36 -1.74
N TYR A 126 0.83 -2.18 -2.78
CA TYR A 126 0.07 -3.42 -2.72
C TYR A 126 0.98 -4.59 -2.32
N VAL A 127 0.86 -5.03 -1.07
CA VAL A 127 1.73 -6.06 -0.49
C VAL A 127 1.23 -7.46 -0.81
N VAL A 128 2.08 -8.27 -1.41
CA VAL A 128 1.82 -9.69 -1.72
C VAL A 128 2.77 -10.61 -0.95
N ASP A 129 2.31 -11.83 -0.66
CA ASP A 129 3.15 -12.88 -0.10
C ASP A 129 3.83 -13.65 -1.23
N SER A 130 5.16 -13.53 -1.33
CA SER A 130 5.95 -14.18 -2.38
C SER A 130 6.04 -15.70 -2.25
N THR A 131 5.58 -16.27 -1.12
CA THR A 131 5.63 -17.71 -0.85
C THR A 131 4.34 -18.45 -1.23
N VAL A 132 3.25 -17.71 -1.48
CA VAL A 132 1.96 -18.28 -1.88
C VAL A 132 2.07 -18.99 -3.23
N ASP A 133 1.33 -20.09 -3.40
CA ASP A 133 1.31 -20.77 -4.69
C ASP A 133 0.67 -19.88 -5.77
N LEU A 134 1.29 -19.82 -6.95
CA LEU A 134 0.79 -19.01 -8.06
C LEU A 134 -0.60 -19.46 -8.52
N LYS A 135 -0.99 -20.71 -8.22
CA LYS A 135 -2.33 -21.25 -8.46
C LYS A 135 -3.38 -20.71 -7.49
N GLU A 136 -2.97 -20.20 -6.33
CA GLU A 136 -3.85 -19.65 -5.29
C GLU A 136 -3.91 -18.11 -5.34
N LEU A 137 -3.37 -17.50 -6.40
CA LEU A 137 -3.33 -16.05 -6.56
C LEU A 137 -4.67 -15.43 -6.97
N THR A 138 -5.69 -16.22 -7.31
CA THR A 138 -6.98 -15.68 -7.80
C THR A 138 -7.55 -14.60 -6.88
N ASN A 139 -7.64 -14.85 -5.57
CA ASN A 139 -8.17 -13.85 -4.61
C ASN A 139 -7.27 -12.60 -4.48
N THR A 140 -5.96 -12.76 -4.70
CA THR A 140 -4.99 -11.66 -4.69
C THR A 140 -5.14 -10.83 -5.97
N ALA A 141 -5.20 -11.49 -7.12
CA ALA A 141 -5.39 -10.85 -8.42
C ALA A 141 -6.75 -10.15 -8.51
N GLU A 142 -7.84 -10.76 -8.02
CA GLU A 142 -9.17 -10.13 -7.99
C GLU A 142 -9.15 -8.84 -7.15
N PHE A 143 -8.52 -8.87 -5.97
CA PHE A 143 -8.39 -7.66 -5.17
C PHE A 143 -7.51 -6.62 -5.85
N LEU A 144 -6.43 -7.03 -6.51
CA LEU A 144 -5.58 -6.11 -7.26
C LEU A 144 -6.34 -5.48 -8.44
N VAL A 145 -7.14 -6.24 -9.18
CA VAL A 145 -8.01 -5.70 -10.25
C VAL A 145 -8.91 -4.61 -9.70
N ASP A 146 -9.56 -4.83 -8.57
CA ASP A 146 -10.43 -3.82 -7.96
C ASP A 146 -9.65 -2.56 -7.53
N VAL A 147 -8.41 -2.71 -7.06
CA VAL A 147 -7.52 -1.58 -6.74
C VAL A 147 -7.12 -0.84 -8.01
N LEU A 148 -6.65 -1.55 -9.05
CA LEU A 148 -6.24 -0.97 -10.33
C LEU A 148 -7.38 -0.19 -10.99
N ASN A 149 -8.61 -0.71 -10.93
CA ASN A 149 -9.77 0.01 -11.46
C ASN A 149 -10.00 1.36 -10.78
N VAL A 150 -9.66 1.51 -9.51
CA VAL A 150 -9.80 2.80 -8.81
C VAL A 150 -8.59 3.70 -9.09
N THR A 151 -7.37 3.13 -9.15
CA THR A 151 -6.16 3.91 -9.39
C THR A 151 -6.05 4.42 -10.82
N GLU A 152 -6.45 3.64 -11.82
CA GLU A 152 -6.46 4.03 -13.23
C GLU A 152 -7.56 5.05 -13.55
N ASN A 153 -8.70 4.98 -12.85
CA ASN A 153 -9.76 5.99 -13.00
C ASN A 153 -9.49 7.28 -12.21
N SER A 154 -8.37 7.37 -11.50
CA SER A 154 -7.95 8.61 -10.85
C SER A 154 -7.28 9.52 -11.86
N ASN A 155 -7.35 10.85 -11.65
CA ASN A 155 -6.69 11.82 -12.51
C ASN A 155 -5.77 12.74 -11.68
N PRO A 156 -4.43 12.63 -11.82
CA PRO A 156 -3.72 11.66 -12.65
C PRO A 156 -3.89 10.22 -12.12
N ALA A 157 -3.59 9.23 -12.97
CA ALA A 157 -3.55 7.83 -12.54
C ALA A 157 -2.57 7.65 -11.37
N ILE A 158 -2.91 6.76 -10.43
CA ILE A 158 -2.11 6.54 -9.22
C ILE A 158 -1.14 5.37 -9.44
N ASP A 159 0.15 5.62 -9.23
CA ASP A 159 1.18 4.58 -9.34
C ASP A 159 1.03 3.49 -8.27
N VAL A 160 1.33 2.24 -8.64
CA VAL A 160 1.15 1.06 -7.80
C VAL A 160 2.45 0.26 -7.67
N LEU A 161 2.93 0.10 -6.44
CA LEU A 161 4.02 -0.80 -6.12
C LEU A 161 3.47 -2.15 -5.66
N ILE A 162 3.78 -3.22 -6.38
CA ILE A 162 3.60 -4.59 -5.92
C ILE A 162 4.81 -4.97 -5.06
N ALA A 163 4.65 -4.81 -3.74
CA ALA A 163 5.66 -5.18 -2.76
C ALA A 163 5.65 -6.70 -2.53
N CYS A 164 6.55 -7.41 -3.20
CA CYS A 164 6.74 -8.87 -3.08
C CYS A 164 7.44 -9.19 -1.75
N ASN A 165 6.65 -9.31 -0.68
CA ASN A 165 7.12 -9.50 0.68
C ASN A 165 7.47 -10.97 0.97
N LYS A 166 8.12 -11.20 2.13
CA LYS A 166 8.61 -12.51 2.58
C LYS A 166 9.69 -13.11 1.66
N PHE A 167 10.46 -12.26 0.97
CA PHE A 167 11.56 -12.68 0.11
C PHE A 167 12.82 -13.15 0.89
N ASP A 168 12.67 -13.45 2.17
CA ASP A 168 13.66 -14.13 3.01
C ASP A 168 13.44 -15.66 3.11
N PHE A 169 12.31 -16.17 2.61
CA PHE A 169 12.03 -17.60 2.56
C PHE A 169 12.60 -18.25 1.29
N PHE A 170 13.08 -19.49 1.39
CA PHE A 170 13.58 -20.25 0.23
C PHE A 170 12.50 -20.55 -0.82
N THR A 171 11.22 -20.57 -0.40
CA THR A 171 10.06 -20.77 -1.27
C THR A 171 9.58 -19.48 -1.94
N ALA A 172 10.20 -18.34 -1.64
CA ALA A 172 9.79 -17.06 -2.20
C ALA A 172 10.09 -16.99 -3.70
N ARG A 173 9.09 -16.54 -4.47
CA ARG A 173 9.19 -16.43 -5.93
C ARG A 173 9.73 -15.05 -6.34
N PRO A 174 10.59 -14.96 -7.37
CA PRO A 174 11.09 -13.68 -7.86
C PRO A 174 9.95 -12.76 -8.34
N PRO A 175 10.07 -11.44 -8.20
CA PRO A 175 9.04 -10.48 -8.61
C PRO A 175 8.59 -10.66 -10.08
N ALA A 176 9.52 -10.93 -11.00
CA ALA A 176 9.20 -11.20 -12.40
C ALA A 176 8.27 -12.41 -12.61
N LYS A 177 8.40 -13.46 -11.79
CA LYS A 177 7.51 -14.64 -11.86
C LYS A 177 6.14 -14.35 -11.26
N ILE A 178 6.10 -13.53 -10.20
CA ILE A 178 4.84 -13.09 -9.60
C ILE A 178 4.09 -12.19 -10.59
N LYS A 179 4.77 -11.23 -11.22
CA LYS A 179 4.21 -10.37 -12.28
C LYS A 179 3.55 -11.20 -13.38
N GLN A 180 4.30 -12.11 -14.01
CA GLN A 180 3.78 -12.94 -15.11
C GLN A 180 2.55 -13.77 -14.70
N ALA A 181 2.53 -14.26 -13.46
CA ALA A 181 1.42 -15.06 -12.96
C ALA A 181 0.17 -14.21 -12.68
N ILE A 182 0.35 -13.03 -12.06
CA ILE A 182 -0.74 -12.08 -11.82
C ILE A 182 -1.31 -11.57 -13.14
N GLU A 183 -0.47 -11.21 -14.12
CA GLU A 183 -0.95 -10.75 -15.45
C GLU A 183 -1.85 -11.79 -16.12
N ARG A 184 -1.40 -13.05 -16.11
CA ARG A 184 -2.18 -14.18 -16.66
C ARG A 184 -3.51 -14.33 -15.93
N GLU A 185 -3.50 -14.29 -14.61
CA GLU A 185 -4.71 -14.47 -13.80
C GLU A 185 -5.68 -13.29 -13.97
N ILE A 186 -5.19 -12.06 -14.07
CA ILE A 186 -6.00 -10.88 -14.40
C ILE A 186 -6.67 -11.06 -15.77
N GLY A 187 -5.92 -11.52 -16.78
CA GLY A 187 -6.50 -11.84 -18.10
C GLY A 187 -7.65 -12.87 -18.01
N HIS A 188 -7.49 -13.90 -17.16
CA HIS A 188 -8.56 -14.87 -16.90
C HIS A 188 -9.76 -14.26 -16.18
N ILE A 189 -9.54 -13.44 -15.14
CA ILE A 189 -10.58 -12.75 -14.37
C ILE A 189 -11.42 -11.87 -15.30
N ILE A 190 -10.76 -11.10 -16.15
CA ILE A 190 -11.38 -10.21 -17.13
C ILE A 190 -12.23 -11.03 -18.12
N THR A 191 -11.67 -12.11 -18.66
CA THR A 191 -12.41 -12.99 -19.59
C THR A 191 -13.64 -13.61 -18.91
N ARG A 192 -13.51 -14.08 -17.65
CA ARG A 192 -14.61 -14.65 -16.86
C ARG A 192 -15.72 -13.63 -16.62
N LYS A 193 -15.37 -12.41 -16.15
CA LYS A 193 -16.36 -11.36 -15.88
C LYS A 193 -17.07 -10.90 -17.16
N LYS A 194 -16.35 -10.75 -18.29
CA LYS A 194 -16.96 -10.41 -19.60
C LYS A 194 -17.98 -11.46 -20.06
N LYS A 195 -17.63 -12.75 -19.96
CA LYS A 195 -18.55 -13.83 -20.32
C LYS A 195 -19.82 -13.80 -19.45
N SER A 196 -19.66 -13.60 -18.14
CA SER A 196 -20.79 -13.49 -17.20
C SER A 196 -21.74 -12.33 -17.56
N LEU A 197 -21.20 -11.16 -17.93
CA LEU A 197 -22.02 -10.00 -18.32
C LEU A 197 -22.82 -10.27 -19.62
N ASN A 198 -22.19 -10.92 -20.60
CA ASN A 198 -22.86 -11.26 -21.86
C ASN A 198 -23.99 -12.29 -21.68
N GLU A 199 -23.83 -13.25 -20.76
CA GLU A 199 -24.87 -14.24 -20.44
C GLU A 199 -26.09 -13.58 -19.78
N VAL A 200 -25.88 -12.60 -18.88
CA VAL A 200 -26.97 -11.84 -18.25
C VAL A 200 -27.74 -11.02 -19.29
N LYS A 201 -27.05 -10.34 -20.22
CA LYS A 201 -27.70 -9.59 -21.32
C LYS A 201 -28.51 -10.51 -22.24
N LYS A 202 -28.06 -11.73 -22.49
CA LYS A 202 -28.75 -12.70 -23.36
C LYS A 202 -29.99 -13.33 -22.71
N ASN A 203 -30.00 -13.48 -21.38
CA ASN A 203 -31.12 -14.05 -20.63
C ASN A 203 -32.14 -13.00 -20.16
N GLY A 204 -31.81 -11.71 -20.25
CA GLY A 204 -32.69 -10.59 -19.87
C GLY A 204 -33.67 -10.13 -20.95
N ASN A 205 -33.74 -10.79 -22.11
CA ASN A 205 -34.63 -10.38 -23.21
C ASN A 205 -35.94 -11.20 -23.22
N SER A 206 -36.89 -10.76 -22.40
CA SER A 206 -38.31 -10.77 -22.75
C SER A 206 -38.82 -9.33 -22.72
N GLU A 207 -38.97 -8.78 -23.93
CA GLU A 207 -39.91 -7.72 -24.32
C GLU A 207 -39.65 -6.27 -23.81
N ASP A 208 -39.46 -5.43 -24.82
CA ASP A 208 -39.84 -4.01 -24.95
C ASP A 208 -38.83 -2.86 -24.70
N VAL A 209 -38.89 -1.96 -25.69
CA VAL A 209 -38.55 -0.54 -25.75
C VAL A 209 -37.19 -0.17 -26.37
N ASP A 210 -37.30 0.11 -27.68
CA ASP A 210 -37.02 1.39 -28.36
C ASP A 210 -35.69 2.11 -28.09
N GLY A 211 -35.09 2.59 -29.18
CA GLY A 211 -33.81 3.28 -29.22
C GLY A 211 -33.76 4.48 -28.28
N GLY A 212 -33.05 4.31 -27.18
CA GLY A 212 -32.46 5.39 -26.41
C GLY A 212 -30.96 5.19 -26.41
N ASP A 213 -30.24 6.20 -26.88
CA ASP A 213 -28.83 6.45 -26.60
C ASP A 213 -28.65 6.41 -25.07
N SER A 214 -28.43 5.21 -24.51
CA SER A 214 -28.02 5.08 -23.13
C SER A 214 -26.53 5.29 -23.13
N ASP A 215 -26.11 6.39 -22.51
CA ASP A 215 -24.76 6.64 -22.06
C ASP A 215 -24.28 5.44 -21.21
N ASP A 216 -23.87 4.34 -21.86
CA ASP A 216 -23.30 3.12 -21.28
C ASP A 216 -21.86 3.39 -20.77
N GLU A 217 -21.60 4.61 -20.28
CA GLU A 217 -20.29 5.05 -19.79
C GLU A 217 -19.95 4.53 -18.37
N GLU A 218 -20.88 3.85 -17.68
CA GLU A 218 -20.71 3.59 -16.24
C GLU A 218 -20.11 2.22 -15.85
N ASP A 219 -19.90 1.27 -16.77
CA ASP A 219 -19.48 -0.11 -16.39
C ASP A 219 -18.35 -0.74 -17.22
N SER A 220 -17.71 0.02 -18.10
CA SER A 220 -16.49 -0.46 -18.77
C SER A 220 -15.28 -0.24 -17.85
N LEU A 221 -14.96 -1.23 -17.01
CA LEU A 221 -13.68 -1.20 -16.28
C LEU A 221 -12.57 -0.92 -17.31
N PRO A 222 -11.68 0.07 -17.12
CA PRO A 222 -10.61 0.37 -18.08
C PRO A 222 -9.76 -0.86 -18.42
N LEU A 223 -9.62 -1.76 -17.45
CA LEU A 223 -8.97 -3.06 -17.63
C LEU A 223 -9.65 -3.96 -18.67
N PHE A 224 -10.98 -3.90 -18.82
CA PHE A 224 -11.74 -4.69 -19.79
C PHE A 224 -11.51 -4.24 -21.22
N SER A 225 -11.51 -2.93 -21.47
CA SER A 225 -11.26 -2.39 -22.81
C SER A 225 -9.83 -2.75 -23.24
N GLN A 226 -8.85 -2.63 -22.33
CA GLN A 226 -7.46 -2.96 -22.61
C GLN A 226 -7.27 -4.39 -23.14
N VAL A 227 -7.82 -5.39 -22.44
CA VAL A 227 -7.69 -6.81 -22.83
C VAL A 227 -8.44 -7.13 -24.10
N GLN A 228 -9.53 -6.42 -24.40
CA GLN A 228 -10.28 -6.62 -25.63
C GLN A 228 -9.46 -6.25 -26.87
N TYR A 229 -8.64 -5.22 -26.79
CA TYR A 229 -7.79 -4.79 -27.92
C TYR A 229 -6.51 -5.64 -28.03
N SER A 230 -5.86 -5.97 -26.91
CA SER A 230 -4.55 -6.64 -26.91
C SER A 230 -4.61 -8.16 -26.88
N GLY A 231 -5.75 -8.75 -26.52
CA GLY A 231 -5.93 -10.20 -26.36
C GLY A 231 -5.33 -10.78 -25.08
N SER A 232 -4.48 -10.03 -24.36
CA SER A 232 -3.90 -10.43 -23.08
C SER A 232 -3.56 -9.21 -22.23
N PHE A 233 -3.80 -9.30 -20.92
CA PHE A 233 -3.47 -8.23 -19.99
C PHE A 233 -1.96 -8.12 -19.76
N ASN A 234 -1.45 -6.88 -19.71
CA ASN A 234 -0.08 -6.58 -19.34
C ASN A 234 -0.04 -5.22 -18.60
N PHE A 235 0.81 -5.11 -17.58
CA PHE A 235 0.85 -3.91 -16.73
C PHE A 235 1.40 -2.66 -17.44
N GLU A 236 2.25 -2.81 -18.46
CA GLU A 236 2.81 -1.69 -19.24
C GLU A 236 1.74 -0.95 -20.06
N GLN A 237 0.54 -1.51 -20.15
CA GLN A 237 -0.58 -0.95 -20.87
C GLN A 237 -1.39 0.05 -20.04
N LEU A 238 -1.12 0.15 -18.73
CA LEU A 238 -1.79 1.05 -17.81
C LEU A 238 -1.22 2.47 -17.89
N GLU A 239 -2.03 3.46 -17.52
CA GLU A 239 -1.57 4.86 -17.42
C GLU A 239 -0.72 5.05 -16.17
N GLY A 240 -1.13 4.45 -15.04
CA GLY A 240 -0.33 4.42 -13.82
C GLY A 240 0.82 3.43 -13.92
N THR A 241 1.96 3.79 -13.36
CA THR A 241 3.14 2.91 -13.34
C THR A 241 2.91 1.78 -12.35
N VAL A 242 3.15 0.52 -12.77
CA VAL A 242 3.09 -0.65 -11.88
C VAL A 242 4.43 -1.35 -11.79
N GLU A 243 5.06 -1.28 -10.61
CA GLU A 243 6.38 -1.86 -10.35
C GLU A 243 6.32 -3.06 -9.41
N PHE A 244 7.26 -3.98 -9.55
CA PHE A 244 7.34 -5.19 -8.74
C PHE A 244 8.70 -5.27 -8.06
N ILE A 245 8.72 -5.10 -6.73
CA ILE A 245 9.98 -5.06 -5.97
C ILE A 245 9.93 -6.10 -4.85
N SER A 246 10.96 -6.95 -4.77
CA SER A 246 11.13 -7.92 -3.69
C SER A 246 11.62 -7.27 -2.41
N GLY A 247 11.17 -7.78 -1.26
CA GLY A 247 11.67 -7.36 0.04
C GLY A 247 11.23 -8.26 1.17
N SER A 248 11.69 -7.94 2.38
CA SER A 248 11.26 -8.60 3.61
C SER A 248 11.08 -7.58 4.71
N ALA A 249 9.82 -7.28 5.02
CA ALA A 249 9.47 -6.44 6.17
C ALA A 249 10.00 -7.03 7.49
N MET A 250 9.99 -8.37 7.60
CA MET A 250 10.49 -9.10 8.77
C MET A 250 12.00 -8.88 8.95
N LYS A 251 12.79 -9.02 7.89
CA LYS A 251 14.26 -8.91 7.92
C LYS A 251 14.80 -7.49 7.72
N ASN A 252 13.93 -6.48 7.72
CA ASN A 252 14.30 -5.09 7.43
C ASN A 252 14.97 -4.89 6.06
N LYS A 253 14.58 -5.68 5.05
CA LYS A 253 15.03 -5.50 3.68
C LYS A 253 13.93 -4.81 2.89
N VAL A 254 13.76 -3.52 3.15
CA VAL A 254 12.65 -2.70 2.63
C VAL A 254 13.13 -1.50 1.81
N ASP A 255 14.43 -1.39 1.57
CA ASP A 255 15.06 -0.20 0.97
C ASP A 255 14.45 0.13 -0.40
N GLY A 256 14.32 -0.84 -1.31
CA GLY A 256 13.70 -0.60 -2.62
C GLY A 256 12.24 -0.16 -2.56
N TRP A 257 11.50 -0.52 -1.49
CA TRP A 257 10.14 0.00 -1.28
C TRP A 257 10.17 1.43 -0.75
N CYS A 258 11.13 1.76 0.12
CA CYS A 258 11.34 3.10 0.63
C CYS A 258 11.80 4.07 -0.47
N ASP A 259 12.69 3.62 -1.35
CA ASP A 259 13.18 4.39 -2.49
C ASP A 259 12.02 4.76 -3.42
N TRP A 260 11.23 3.77 -3.83
CA TRP A 260 10.02 3.98 -4.63
C TRP A 260 9.02 4.94 -3.96
N MET A 261 8.76 4.78 -2.65
CA MET A 261 7.87 5.70 -1.93
C MET A 261 8.42 7.14 -1.88
N SER A 262 9.74 7.31 -1.84
CA SER A 262 10.39 8.62 -1.76
C SER A 262 10.33 9.37 -3.10
N GLU A 263 10.33 8.66 -4.23
CA GLU A 263 10.16 9.24 -5.56
C GLU A 263 8.78 9.89 -5.76
N LEU A 264 7.78 9.48 -4.97
CA LEU A 264 6.42 10.01 -5.00
C LEU A 264 6.21 11.28 -4.12
N SER A 265 7.24 11.73 -3.40
CA SER A 265 7.14 12.80 -2.39
C SER A 265 6.99 14.22 -2.97
#